data_AF-A0A8J5Z7Y3-F1
#
_entry.id   AF-A0A8J5Z7Y3-F1
#
_cell.length_a   1.000
_cell.length_b   1.000
_cell.length_c   1.000
_cell.angle_alpha   90.00
_cell.angle_beta   90.00
_cell.angle_gamma   90.00
#
_symmetry.space_group_name_H-M   'P 1'
#
loop_
_entity.id
_entity.type
_entity.pdbx_description
1 polymer ?
#
loop_
_entity_poly.entity_id
_entity_poly.type
_entity_poly.pdbx_seq_one_letter_code
_entity_poly.pdbx_strand_id
1 'polypeptide(L)'
;MEEILQIFKKLKLQYLLLSHMLLFTTSTALKTASTLHCGNLQLQTPFLAQNSTNFSPLNLMTRCKSQKLYFRTSLGLFPISSIDYTSKTLTVSHTSCSPSEHFVSPALLSAGFPSPPQPNSLLLFNCSHKTHPTAASFIHNCTRFHMCGEAASEVQLPFSCLVVKDIEKLDPGFHPKDLSCSGYRRVYRRSLSEEDYEGVDLGTRISFDIPDHLPDMCNECKKPNGNCGVGLKCICHAKDCKDKVLSAATSLDTGISFLFPLFSIIVQMNFRMI
;
A
#
# COMPACT_ATOMS: atom_id res chain seq x y z
N MET A 1 -45.93 -53.73 9.82
CA MET A 1 -45.39 -53.65 8.45
C MET A 1 -45.53 -52.25 7.85
N GLU A 2 -46.60 -51.52 8.14
CA GLU A 2 -46.87 -50.18 7.59
C GLU A 2 -45.85 -49.10 8.02
N GLU A 3 -45.43 -49.09 9.28
CA GLU A 3 -44.46 -48.10 9.78
C GLU A 3 -43.08 -48.21 9.11
N ILE A 4 -42.61 -49.43 8.86
CA ILE A 4 -41.32 -49.68 8.19
C ILE A 4 -41.35 -49.14 6.76
N LEU A 5 -42.46 -49.33 6.04
CA LEU A 5 -42.64 -48.83 4.68
C LEU A 5 -42.64 -47.29 4.62
N GLN A 6 -43.17 -46.64 5.65
CA GLN A 6 -43.25 -45.19 5.74
C GLN A 6 -41.89 -44.55 6.08
N ILE A 7 -41.09 -45.22 6.91
CA ILE A 7 -39.69 -44.85 7.20
C ILE A 7 -38.84 -44.97 5.93
N PHE A 8 -38.99 -46.06 5.16
CA PHE A 8 -38.28 -46.24 3.89
C PHE A 8 -38.63 -45.17 2.85
N LYS A 9 -39.90 -44.75 2.75
CA LYS A 9 -40.33 -43.66 1.86
C LYS A 9 -39.72 -42.31 2.25
N LYS A 10 -39.68 -41.98 3.56
CA LYS A 10 -39.03 -40.75 4.04
C LYS A 10 -37.53 -40.74 3.77
N LEU A 11 -36.84 -41.86 4.00
CA LEU A 11 -35.40 -41.98 3.78
C LEU A 11 -35.04 -41.82 2.29
N LYS A 12 -35.85 -42.41 1.39
CA LYS A 12 -35.67 -42.28 -0.08
C LYS A 12 -35.87 -40.86 -0.56
N LEU A 13 -36.87 -40.15 -0.03
CA LEU A 13 -37.15 -38.76 -0.39
C LEU A 13 -36.02 -37.82 0.07
N GLN A 14 -35.51 -38.06 1.28
CA GLN A 14 -34.42 -37.27 1.86
C GLN A 14 -33.10 -37.45 1.10
N TYR A 15 -32.81 -38.67 0.62
CA TYR A 15 -31.65 -38.96 -0.22
C TYR A 15 -31.76 -38.32 -1.61
N LEU A 16 -32.97 -38.30 -2.20
CA LEU A 16 -33.24 -37.68 -3.50
C LEU A 16 -33.06 -36.15 -3.45
N LEU A 17 -33.55 -35.51 -2.37
CA LEU A 17 -33.36 -34.08 -2.11
C LEU A 17 -31.87 -33.75 -1.90
N LEU A 18 -31.14 -34.59 -1.18
CA LEU A 18 -29.70 -34.40 -0.97
C LEU A 18 -28.90 -34.52 -2.28
N SER A 19 -29.26 -35.46 -3.17
CA SER A 19 -28.57 -35.61 -4.45
C SER A 19 -28.85 -34.46 -5.42
N HIS A 20 -30.07 -33.90 -5.41
CA HIS A 20 -30.38 -32.69 -6.18
C HIS A 20 -29.58 -31.48 -5.70
N MET A 21 -29.44 -31.28 -4.39
CA MET A 21 -28.63 -30.18 -3.85
C MET A 21 -27.13 -30.33 -4.17
N LEU A 22 -26.62 -31.56 -4.33
CA LEU A 22 -25.24 -31.81 -4.77
C LEU A 22 -25.02 -31.61 -6.28
N LEU A 23 -26.06 -31.75 -7.11
CA LEU A 23 -25.94 -31.56 -8.56
C LEU A 23 -25.98 -30.07 -8.96
N PHE A 24 -26.69 -29.22 -8.20
CA PHE A 24 -26.76 -27.78 -8.47
C PHE A 24 -25.51 -26.97 -8.06
N THR A 25 -24.53 -27.57 -7.37
CA THR A 25 -23.31 -26.86 -6.92
C THR A 25 -22.15 -26.92 -7.92
N THR A 26 -22.33 -27.53 -9.10
CA THR A 26 -21.30 -27.56 -10.15
C THR A 26 -21.51 -26.45 -11.19
N SER A 27 -21.53 -25.20 -10.72
CA SER A 27 -21.35 -24.06 -11.63
C SER A 27 -19.87 -24.01 -12.02
N THR A 28 -19.55 -24.37 -13.25
CA THR A 28 -18.22 -24.18 -13.84
C THR A 28 -17.90 -22.69 -13.89
N ALA A 29 -17.13 -22.20 -12.91
CA ALA A 29 -16.54 -20.88 -12.98
C ALA A 29 -15.46 -20.89 -14.08
N LEU A 30 -15.77 -20.22 -15.19
CA LEU A 30 -14.85 -19.93 -16.29
C LEU A 30 -13.59 -19.25 -15.72
N LYS A 31 -12.40 -19.81 -16.01
CA LYS A 31 -11.10 -19.21 -15.69
C LYS A 31 -10.86 -17.97 -16.57
N THR A 32 -11.51 -16.86 -16.25
CA THR A 32 -11.00 -15.53 -16.60
C THR A 32 -9.85 -15.20 -15.66
N ALA A 33 -8.75 -14.65 -16.18
CA ALA A 33 -7.65 -14.12 -15.38
C ALA A 33 -8.24 -13.24 -14.27
N SER A 34 -8.11 -13.70 -13.02
CA SER A 34 -8.87 -13.15 -11.89
C SER A 34 -8.34 -11.78 -11.52
N THR A 35 -8.93 -10.72 -12.06
CA THR A 35 -8.69 -9.34 -11.61
C THR A 35 -9.37 -9.15 -10.26
N LEU A 36 -8.60 -8.84 -9.22
CA LEU A 36 -9.13 -8.58 -7.88
C LEU A 36 -9.17 -7.08 -7.63
N HIS A 37 -10.30 -6.56 -7.15
CA HIS A 37 -10.40 -5.14 -6.78
C HIS A 37 -10.15 -4.93 -5.29
N CYS A 38 -9.46 -3.85 -4.95
CA CYS A 38 -9.36 -3.32 -3.59
C CYS A 38 -9.85 -1.88 -3.59
N GLY A 39 -11.14 -1.69 -3.28
CA GLY A 39 -11.82 -0.42 -3.49
C GLY A 39 -11.83 -0.09 -4.98
N ASN A 40 -11.37 1.12 -5.33
CA ASN A 40 -11.34 1.59 -6.72
C ASN A 40 -10.11 1.11 -7.51
N LEU A 41 -9.15 0.45 -6.85
CA LEU A 41 -7.93 -0.02 -7.50
C LEU A 41 -8.10 -1.45 -7.96
N GLN A 42 -7.81 -1.69 -9.24
CA GLN A 42 -7.69 -3.03 -9.79
C GLN A 42 -6.29 -3.57 -9.51
N LEU A 43 -6.23 -4.77 -8.93
CA LEU A 43 -5.00 -5.54 -8.79
C LEU A 43 -4.84 -6.47 -9.98
N GLN A 44 -3.66 -6.42 -10.57
CA GLN A 44 -3.15 -7.30 -11.61
C GLN A 44 -1.85 -7.96 -11.12
N THR A 45 -1.36 -8.98 -11.82
CA THR A 45 0.02 -9.48 -11.63
C THR A 45 0.99 -8.30 -11.72
N PRO A 46 1.98 -8.15 -10.83
CA PRO A 46 2.46 -9.12 -9.84
C PRO A 46 1.83 -9.04 -8.44
N PHE A 47 0.91 -8.12 -8.18
CA PHE A 47 0.34 -7.90 -6.83
C PHE A 47 -0.81 -8.87 -6.49
N LEU A 48 -1.31 -9.60 -7.48
CA LEU A 48 -2.32 -10.63 -7.28
C LEU A 48 -1.70 -11.91 -6.73
N ALA A 49 -2.16 -12.32 -5.54
CA ALA A 49 -1.92 -13.67 -5.04
C ALA A 49 -2.80 -14.66 -5.82
N GLN A 50 -2.24 -15.23 -6.90
CA GLN A 50 -2.90 -16.32 -7.63
C GLN A 50 -2.65 -17.65 -6.91
N ASN A 51 -3.62 -18.57 -6.95
CA ASN A 51 -3.46 -19.98 -6.55
C ASN A 51 -2.56 -20.77 -7.52
N SER A 52 -1.80 -20.09 -8.39
CA SER A 52 -0.88 -20.68 -9.35
C SER A 52 0.52 -20.83 -8.77
N THR A 53 1.30 -21.76 -9.31
CA THR A 53 2.71 -22.01 -9.00
C THR A 53 3.65 -20.81 -9.20
N ASN A 54 3.20 -19.74 -9.88
CA ASN A 54 3.96 -18.51 -10.11
C ASN A 54 3.61 -17.45 -9.04
N PHE A 55 4.17 -17.60 -7.85
CA PHE A 55 4.03 -16.62 -6.77
C PHE A 55 5.02 -15.47 -6.99
N SER A 56 4.54 -14.26 -7.30
CA SER A 56 5.42 -13.08 -7.28
C SER A 56 5.56 -12.59 -5.84
N PRO A 57 6.79 -12.37 -5.34
CA PRO A 57 7.01 -11.84 -3.98
C PRO A 57 6.42 -10.43 -3.78
N LEU A 58 6.13 -9.70 -4.87
CA LEU A 58 5.58 -8.34 -4.82
C LEU A 58 4.17 -8.29 -4.23
N ASN A 59 3.41 -9.38 -4.28
CA ASN A 59 2.10 -9.44 -3.63
C ASN A 59 2.19 -9.23 -2.10
N LEU A 60 3.31 -9.62 -1.47
CA LEU A 60 3.57 -9.46 -0.03
C LEU A 60 3.75 -7.99 0.37
N MET A 61 4.06 -7.12 -0.59
CA MET A 61 4.21 -5.68 -0.37
C MET A 61 2.87 -4.95 -0.33
N THR A 62 1.77 -5.59 -0.71
CA THR A 62 0.47 -4.94 -0.75
C THR A 62 -0.51 -5.59 0.22
N ARG A 63 -1.34 -4.78 0.86
CA ARG A 63 -2.39 -5.24 1.76
C ARG A 63 -3.67 -4.49 1.47
N CYS A 64 -4.72 -5.21 1.10
CA CYS A 64 -6.05 -4.64 1.05
C CYS A 64 -6.68 -4.68 2.47
N LYS A 65 -7.08 -3.53 3.00
CA LYS A 65 -7.78 -3.43 4.29
C LYS A 65 -8.87 -2.36 4.20
N SER A 66 -10.11 -2.72 4.56
CA SER A 66 -11.25 -1.80 4.54
C SER A 66 -11.42 -1.08 3.18
N GLN A 67 -11.34 -1.85 2.08
CA GLN A 67 -11.45 -1.35 0.70
C GLN A 67 -10.41 -0.30 0.30
N LYS A 68 -9.28 -0.21 1.03
CA LYS A 68 -8.14 0.62 0.68
C LYS A 68 -6.91 -0.26 0.54
N LEU A 69 -6.14 0.01 -0.52
CA LEU A 69 -4.90 -0.69 -0.77
C LEU A 69 -3.76 0.03 -0.04
N TYR A 70 -2.92 -0.75 0.65
CA TYR A 70 -1.78 -0.24 1.39
C TYR A 70 -0.49 -0.89 0.94
N PHE A 71 0.55 -0.08 0.88
CA PHE A 71 1.93 -0.48 0.78
C PHE A 71 2.41 -0.92 2.18
N ARG A 72 2.77 -2.19 2.29
CA ARG A 72 3.19 -2.86 3.52
C ARG A 72 4.69 -2.69 3.69
N THR A 73 5.08 -2.15 4.84
CA THR A 73 6.49 -1.88 5.18
C THR A 73 6.80 -2.30 6.61
N SER A 74 8.09 -2.28 6.98
CA SER A 74 8.53 -2.47 8.36
C SER A 74 8.17 -1.30 9.30
N LEU A 75 7.84 -0.13 8.74
CA LEU A 75 7.35 1.02 9.52
C LEU A 75 5.84 0.95 9.78
N GLY A 76 5.09 0.33 8.86
CA GLY A 76 3.63 0.24 8.90
C GLY A 76 3.00 0.20 7.51
N LEU A 77 1.69 0.39 7.46
CA LEU A 77 0.91 0.44 6.23
C LEU A 77 0.77 1.89 5.75
N PHE A 78 1.22 2.15 4.52
CA PHE A 78 1.03 3.44 3.83
C PHE A 78 -0.02 3.30 2.72
N PRO A 79 -0.95 4.24 2.55
CA PRO A 79 -1.96 4.14 1.50
C PRO A 79 -1.32 4.18 0.10
N ILE A 80 -1.88 3.43 -0.84
CA ILE A 80 -1.55 3.48 -2.27
C ILE A 80 -2.66 4.26 -2.99
N SER A 81 -2.29 5.25 -3.79
CA SER A 81 -3.23 6.06 -4.58
C SER A 81 -3.44 5.50 -5.97
N SER A 82 -2.40 4.95 -6.59
CA SER A 82 -2.46 4.42 -7.94
C SER A 82 -1.40 3.34 -8.19
N ILE A 83 -1.71 2.48 -9.16
CA ILE A 83 -0.77 1.52 -9.75
C ILE A 83 -0.88 1.69 -11.26
N ASP A 84 0.25 1.96 -11.91
CA ASP A 84 0.37 1.99 -13.35
C ASP A 84 1.14 0.75 -13.80
N TYR A 85 0.41 -0.19 -14.40
CA TYR A 85 0.96 -1.44 -14.92
C TYR A 85 1.73 -1.26 -16.23
N THR A 86 1.54 -0.15 -16.94
CA THR A 86 2.26 0.17 -18.18
C THR A 86 3.66 0.67 -17.84
N SER A 87 3.78 1.65 -16.94
CA SER A 87 5.08 2.13 -16.46
C SER A 87 5.69 1.26 -15.37
N LYS A 88 4.94 0.24 -14.90
CA LYS A 88 5.29 -0.65 -13.79
C LYS A 88 5.66 0.14 -12.52
N THR A 89 4.85 1.14 -12.19
CA THR A 89 5.05 1.99 -11.01
C THR A 89 3.84 1.98 -10.07
N LEU A 90 4.12 2.05 -8.77
CA LEU A 90 3.14 2.17 -7.70
C LEU A 90 3.34 3.51 -6.98
N THR A 91 2.25 4.23 -6.71
CA THR A 91 2.30 5.51 -5.99
C THR A 91 1.81 5.32 -4.55
N VAL A 92 2.73 5.47 -3.60
CA VAL A 92 2.43 5.58 -2.17
C VAL A 92 1.96 7.00 -1.87
N SER A 93 0.71 7.15 -1.43
CA SER A 93 0.13 8.45 -1.17
C SER A 93 0.81 9.17 -0.01
N HIS A 94 0.71 10.50 -0.02
CA HIS A 94 1.07 11.35 1.10
C HIS A 94 -0.16 12.22 1.47
N THR A 95 -0.38 12.44 2.77
CA THR A 95 -1.62 13.00 3.34
C THR A 95 -1.99 14.40 2.82
N SER A 96 -3.28 14.73 2.96
CA SER A 96 -3.95 15.95 2.48
C SER A 96 -3.38 17.23 3.12
N CYS A 97 -2.51 17.92 2.37
CA CYS A 97 -2.12 19.34 2.49
C CYS A 97 -1.50 19.84 3.82
N SER A 98 -1.68 19.17 4.95
CA SER A 98 -1.05 19.53 6.21
C SER A 98 0.39 18.99 6.27
N PRO A 99 1.36 19.80 6.74
CA PRO A 99 2.72 19.31 6.97
C PRO A 99 2.68 18.17 8.01
N SER A 100 3.35 17.06 7.69
CA SER A 100 3.48 15.94 8.61
C SER A 100 4.70 16.15 9.51
N GLU A 101 4.57 15.89 10.81
CA GLU A 101 5.71 15.91 11.74
C GLU A 101 6.55 14.62 11.66
N HIS A 102 6.00 13.55 11.11
CA HIS A 102 6.67 12.25 11.01
C HIS A 102 7.29 12.08 9.63
N PHE A 103 8.54 12.52 9.47
CA PHE A 103 9.27 12.36 8.22
C PHE A 103 9.46 10.91 7.84
N VAL A 104 9.05 10.58 6.62
CA VAL A 104 9.37 9.30 5.97
C VAL A 104 10.06 9.65 4.66
N SER A 105 11.33 9.29 4.53
CA SER A 105 12.10 9.56 3.32
C SER A 105 11.52 8.79 2.13
N PRO A 106 11.31 9.44 0.95
CA PRO A 106 10.92 8.72 -0.26
C PRO A 106 11.97 7.67 -0.64
N ALA A 107 13.26 7.95 -0.40
CA ALA A 107 14.36 7.02 -0.66
C ALA A 107 14.26 5.76 0.22
N LEU A 108 13.82 5.92 1.47
CA LEU A 108 13.59 4.79 2.38
C LEU A 108 12.44 3.88 1.90
N LEU A 109 11.41 4.45 1.28
CA LEU A 109 10.27 3.71 0.74
C LEU A 109 10.63 2.96 -0.55
N SER A 110 11.42 3.58 -1.44
CA SER A 110 11.80 3.01 -2.74
C SER A 110 13.12 2.23 -2.73
N ALA A 111 13.90 2.29 -1.66
CA ALA A 111 15.20 1.61 -1.59
C ALA A 111 15.08 0.09 -1.83
N GLY A 112 16.03 -0.43 -2.59
CA GLY A 112 16.06 -1.82 -3.03
C GLY A 112 15.19 -2.11 -4.27
N PHE A 113 14.34 -1.17 -4.68
CA PHE A 113 13.64 -1.23 -5.97
C PHE A 113 14.39 -0.44 -7.04
N PRO A 114 14.16 -0.75 -8.33
CA PRO A 114 14.64 0.08 -9.42
C PRO A 114 14.13 1.51 -9.31
N SER A 115 14.88 2.47 -9.86
CA SER A 115 14.46 3.85 -9.96
C SER A 115 13.21 3.97 -10.85
N PRO A 116 12.19 4.76 -10.45
CA PRO A 116 11.07 5.07 -11.33
C PRO A 116 11.52 5.90 -12.55
N PRO A 117 10.75 5.92 -13.65
CA PRO A 117 11.10 6.67 -14.87
C PRO A 117 11.39 8.16 -14.64
N GLN A 118 10.70 8.77 -13.67
CA GLN A 118 11.04 10.09 -13.15
C GLN A 118 11.37 9.99 -11.66
N PRO A 119 12.47 10.60 -11.19
CA PRO A 119 12.87 10.52 -9.80
C PRO A 119 11.82 11.15 -8.88
N ASN A 120 11.74 10.62 -7.66
CA ASN A 120 10.96 11.26 -6.62
C ASN A 120 11.64 12.57 -6.19
N SER A 121 10.83 13.51 -5.74
CA SER A 121 11.28 14.82 -5.25
C SER A 121 10.77 15.05 -3.83
N LEU A 122 11.36 16.04 -3.16
CA LEU A 122 10.98 16.43 -1.81
C LEU A 122 10.80 17.94 -1.76
N LEU A 123 9.65 18.39 -1.28
CA LEU A 123 9.42 19.79 -0.94
C LEU A 123 9.68 19.97 0.56
N LEU A 124 10.37 21.05 0.89
CA LEU A 124 10.75 21.42 2.23
C LEU A 124 10.24 22.83 2.50
N PHE A 125 9.66 23.04 3.67
CA PHE A 125 9.00 24.28 4.03
C PHE A 125 9.63 24.87 5.30
N ASN A 126 9.68 26.20 5.36
CA ASN A 126 10.10 26.96 6.54
C ASN A 126 11.47 26.54 7.06
N CYS A 127 12.44 26.42 6.15
CA CYS A 127 13.82 26.10 6.48
C CYS A 127 14.56 27.38 6.90
N SER A 128 15.33 27.34 7.98
CA SER A 128 16.31 28.40 8.22
C SER A 128 17.51 28.12 7.32
N HIS A 129 17.78 29.01 6.35
CA HIS A 129 18.81 28.89 5.29
C HIS A 129 20.23 28.61 5.83
N LYS A 130 20.48 27.42 6.36
CA LYS A 130 21.81 26.89 6.61
C LYS A 130 22.21 26.13 5.35
N THR A 131 23.09 26.72 4.56
CA THR A 131 23.68 26.07 3.38
C THR A 131 24.30 24.74 3.77
N HIS A 132 23.65 23.64 3.44
CA HIS A 132 24.26 22.32 3.53
C HIS A 132 25.25 22.19 2.36
N PRO A 133 26.55 21.92 2.59
CA PRO A 133 27.59 22.01 1.57
C PRO A 133 27.33 21.17 0.32
N THR A 134 26.71 20.00 0.49
CA THR A 134 26.36 19.06 -0.60
C THR A 134 25.01 19.35 -1.27
N ALA A 135 24.19 20.25 -0.71
CA ALA A 135 22.80 20.43 -1.16
C ALA A 135 22.62 21.51 -2.25
N ALA A 136 23.66 22.30 -2.53
CA ALA A 136 23.51 23.52 -3.32
C ALA A 136 23.16 23.29 -4.81
N SER A 137 23.46 22.11 -5.39
CA SER A 137 23.26 21.87 -6.83
C SER A 137 21.89 21.30 -7.20
N PHE A 138 21.22 20.61 -6.28
CA PHE A 138 19.94 19.91 -6.54
C PHE A 138 18.80 20.39 -5.64
N ILE A 139 19.08 21.28 -4.69
CA ILE A 139 18.07 22.02 -3.91
C ILE A 139 17.85 23.39 -4.54
N HIS A 140 16.61 23.69 -4.92
CA HIS A 140 16.23 24.96 -5.52
C HIS A 140 15.11 25.63 -4.74
N ASN A 141 15.03 26.97 -4.78
CA ASN A 141 13.84 27.68 -4.32
C ASN A 141 12.66 27.34 -5.23
N CYS A 142 11.47 27.16 -4.65
CA CYS A 142 10.23 27.12 -5.41
C CYS A 142 9.55 28.50 -5.38
N THR A 143 9.03 28.93 -6.51
CA THR A 143 8.30 30.19 -6.68
C THR A 143 6.79 30.00 -6.68
N ARG A 144 6.32 28.83 -7.14
CA ARG A 144 4.90 28.44 -7.18
C ARG A 144 4.74 26.96 -6.88
N PHE A 145 3.78 26.63 -6.02
CA PHE A 145 3.35 25.25 -5.78
C PHE A 145 1.83 25.24 -5.68
N HIS A 146 1.18 24.77 -6.74
CA HIS A 146 -0.27 24.60 -6.81
C HIS A 146 -0.61 23.13 -6.66
N MET A 147 -1.04 22.70 -5.47
CA MET A 147 -1.70 21.41 -5.29
C MET A 147 -2.60 21.44 -4.05
N CYS A 148 -3.73 20.72 -4.16
CA CYS A 148 -4.96 20.72 -3.35
C CYS A 148 -6.08 21.60 -3.97
N GLY A 149 -7.12 21.00 -4.58
CA GLY A 149 -8.37 21.66 -5.06
C GLY A 149 -9.60 20.96 -4.45
N GLU A 150 -10.83 21.50 -4.35
CA GLU A 150 -11.52 22.64 -5.00
C GLU A 150 -11.83 23.83 -4.05
N ALA A 151 -11.42 23.77 -2.78
CA ALA A 151 -11.58 24.87 -1.81
C ALA A 151 -10.30 25.72 -1.64
N ALA A 152 -9.31 25.53 -2.51
CA ALA A 152 -8.18 26.42 -2.58
C ALA A 152 -8.53 27.56 -3.54
N SER A 153 -9.16 28.61 -3.01
CA SER A 153 -8.85 29.97 -3.47
C SER A 153 -7.35 30.05 -3.72
N GLU A 154 -6.90 30.73 -4.77
CA GLU A 154 -5.49 30.99 -5.07
C GLU A 154 -4.70 31.32 -3.80
N VAL A 155 -4.23 30.30 -3.07
CA VAL A 155 -3.35 30.53 -1.93
C VAL A 155 -2.01 30.61 -2.61
N GLN A 156 -1.67 31.83 -3.01
CA GLN A 156 -0.31 32.28 -3.17
C GLN A 156 0.34 32.06 -1.79
N LEU A 157 0.74 30.81 -1.52
CA LEU A 157 1.28 30.38 -0.24
C LEU A 157 2.57 31.17 -0.03
N PRO A 158 2.65 32.06 0.97
CA PRO A 158 3.81 32.91 1.19
C PRO A 158 4.97 32.15 1.85
N PHE A 159 5.02 30.82 1.68
CA PHE A 159 6.07 30.01 2.27
C PHE A 159 7.18 29.83 1.24
N SER A 160 8.32 30.45 1.52
CA SER A 160 9.60 30.07 0.90
C SER A 160 9.76 28.55 1.05
N CYS A 161 9.76 27.84 -0.07
CA CYS A 161 9.98 26.40 -0.08
C CYS A 161 11.24 26.05 -0.85
N LEU A 162 11.89 24.99 -0.41
CA LEU A 162 13.03 24.37 -1.08
C LEU A 162 12.58 23.07 -1.73
N VAL A 163 13.12 22.78 -2.91
CA VAL A 163 12.81 21.55 -3.64
C VAL A 163 14.07 20.76 -3.89
N VAL A 164 14.10 19.54 -3.38
CA VAL A 164 15.05 18.50 -3.77
C VAL A 164 14.50 17.85 -5.03
N LYS A 165 15.09 18.12 -6.19
CA LYS A 165 14.60 17.61 -7.48
C LYS A 165 14.70 16.09 -7.58
N ASP A 166 15.82 15.55 -7.14
CA ASP A 166 16.15 14.16 -7.29
C ASP A 166 16.68 13.64 -5.96
N ILE A 167 15.83 12.91 -5.25
CA ILE A 167 16.19 12.34 -3.95
C ILE A 167 17.28 11.27 -4.02
N GLU A 168 17.58 10.72 -5.20
CA GLU A 168 18.67 9.75 -5.37
C GLU A 168 20.05 10.41 -5.25
N LYS A 169 20.12 11.73 -5.49
CA LYS A 169 21.33 12.55 -5.30
C LYS A 169 21.48 13.06 -3.87
N LEU A 170 20.46 12.86 -3.04
CA LEU A 170 20.46 13.26 -1.65
C LEU A 170 21.13 12.16 -0.81
N ASP A 171 21.78 12.56 0.29
CA ASP A 171 22.32 11.59 1.23
C ASP A 171 21.20 10.65 1.73
N PRO A 172 21.38 9.31 1.75
CA PRO A 172 20.36 8.38 2.19
C PRO A 172 19.89 8.59 3.63
N GLY A 173 20.74 9.19 4.48
CA GLY A 173 20.47 9.55 5.86
C GLY A 173 19.86 10.96 6.04
N PHE A 174 19.62 11.70 4.95
CA PHE A 174 19.08 13.05 5.01
C PHE A 174 17.76 13.12 5.79
N HIS A 175 17.66 14.13 6.64
CA HIS A 175 16.44 14.51 7.33
C HIS A 175 16.14 16.00 7.12
N PRO A 176 14.88 16.43 6.90
CA PRO A 176 14.51 17.85 6.79
C PRO A 176 14.98 18.74 7.96
N LYS A 177 15.22 18.13 9.12
CA LYS A 177 15.73 18.81 10.33
C LYS A 177 17.19 19.25 10.18
N ASP A 178 17.95 18.61 9.31
CA ASP A 178 19.34 18.98 9.01
C ASP A 178 19.42 20.38 8.39
N LEU A 179 18.38 20.75 7.63
CA LEU A 179 18.16 22.10 7.09
C LEU A 179 17.24 22.95 7.98
N SER A 180 16.94 22.49 9.20
CA SER A 180 16.03 23.15 10.14
C SER A 180 14.68 23.50 9.51
N CYS A 181 14.14 22.62 8.67
CA CYS A 181 12.81 22.75 8.08
C CYS A 181 11.74 22.22 9.05
N SER A 182 10.62 22.92 9.17
CA SER A 182 9.49 22.48 10.01
C SER A 182 8.42 21.70 9.25
N GLY A 183 8.46 21.72 7.92
CA GLY A 183 7.52 20.97 7.09
C GLY A 183 8.20 20.31 5.90
N TYR A 184 7.61 19.22 5.44
CA TYR A 184 8.02 18.56 4.21
C TYR A 184 6.80 17.98 3.47
N ARG A 185 6.94 17.75 2.17
CA ARG A 185 6.00 16.97 1.36
C ARG A 185 6.73 16.10 0.36
N ARG A 186 6.31 14.84 0.28
CA ARG A 186 6.75 13.90 -0.75
C ARG A 186 6.00 14.18 -2.05
N VAL A 187 6.72 14.42 -3.14
CA VAL A 187 6.13 14.69 -4.45
C VAL A 187 6.88 13.94 -5.55
N TYR A 188 6.24 13.79 -6.70
CA TYR A 188 6.87 13.29 -7.91
C TYR A 188 6.42 14.13 -9.11
N ARG A 189 7.23 14.18 -10.17
CA ARG A 189 6.91 14.94 -11.39
C ARG A 189 5.99 14.16 -12.31
N ARG A 190 5.01 14.83 -12.94
CA ARG A 190 4.21 14.26 -14.02
C ARG A 190 5.03 14.15 -15.30
N SER A 191 5.79 15.18 -15.65
CA SER A 191 6.65 15.22 -16.85
C SER A 191 8.09 15.68 -16.56
N LEU A 192 9.00 15.37 -17.49
CA LEU A 192 10.38 15.87 -17.50
C LEU A 192 10.49 17.33 -17.97
N SER A 193 9.50 17.83 -18.72
CA SER A 193 9.49 19.16 -19.34
C SER A 193 8.98 20.28 -18.43
N GLU A 194 8.46 19.96 -17.25
CA GLU A 194 7.90 20.95 -16.33
C GLU A 194 9.02 21.54 -15.47
N GLU A 195 9.45 22.74 -15.84
CA GLU A 195 10.49 23.51 -15.13
C GLU A 195 9.94 24.11 -13.83
N ASP A 196 8.68 24.54 -13.85
CA ASP A 196 7.94 25.04 -12.69
C ASP A 196 7.14 23.91 -12.03
N TYR A 197 7.19 23.83 -10.69
CA TYR A 197 6.55 22.78 -9.88
C TYR A 197 5.00 22.85 -9.86
N GLU A 198 4.40 23.48 -10.86
CA GLU A 198 2.98 23.33 -11.23
C GLU A 198 2.69 21.89 -11.75
N GLY A 199 3.75 21.18 -12.13
CA GLY A 199 3.78 19.84 -12.71
C GLY A 199 3.85 18.61 -11.79
N VAL A 200 3.81 18.78 -10.47
CA VAL A 200 4.04 17.66 -9.54
C VAL A 200 2.75 17.13 -8.94
N ASP A 201 2.81 15.89 -8.45
CA ASP A 201 1.74 15.21 -7.71
C ASP A 201 2.24 14.72 -6.34
N LEU A 202 1.33 14.53 -5.38
CA LEU A 202 1.66 14.11 -4.01
C LEU A 202 1.92 12.59 -3.94
N GLY A 203 3.05 12.22 -3.35
CA GLY A 203 3.36 10.84 -3.02
C GLY A 203 4.81 10.44 -3.29
N THR A 204 5.02 9.13 -3.34
CA THR A 204 6.30 8.50 -3.68
C THR A 204 6.03 7.39 -4.67
N ARG A 205 6.65 7.47 -5.85
CA ARG A 205 6.63 6.42 -6.86
C ARG A 205 7.66 5.35 -6.54
N ILE A 206 7.25 4.10 -6.66
CA ILE A 206 8.11 2.92 -6.50
C ILE A 206 8.00 2.13 -7.81
N SER A 207 9.14 1.89 -8.47
CA SER A 207 9.17 0.98 -9.62
C SER A 207 9.09 -0.46 -9.13
N PHE A 208 8.25 -1.27 -9.76
CA PHE A 208 8.21 -2.72 -9.55
C PHE A 208 8.66 -3.48 -10.81
N ASP A 209 9.30 -2.78 -11.76
CA ASP A 209 9.92 -3.38 -12.94
C ASP A 209 11.23 -4.10 -12.60
N ILE A 210 11.13 -5.20 -11.88
CA ILE A 210 12.28 -6.02 -11.51
C ILE A 210 12.65 -6.90 -12.72
N PRO A 211 13.84 -6.72 -13.33
CA PRO A 211 14.31 -7.56 -14.42
C PRO A 211 14.47 -9.03 -13.99
N ASP A 212 14.09 -9.96 -14.87
CA ASP A 212 14.10 -11.41 -14.62
C ASP A 212 15.50 -12.02 -14.39
N HIS A 213 16.55 -11.26 -14.67
CA HIS A 213 17.95 -11.68 -14.56
C HIS A 213 18.71 -11.04 -13.39
N LEU A 214 18.03 -10.27 -12.54
CA LEU A 214 18.70 -9.64 -11.41
C LEU A 214 19.04 -10.68 -10.33
N PRO A 215 20.26 -10.64 -9.74
CA PRO A 215 20.57 -11.45 -8.57
C PRO A 215 19.55 -11.20 -7.46
N ASP A 216 19.34 -12.19 -6.58
CA ASP A 216 18.38 -12.16 -5.45
C ASP A 216 18.22 -10.73 -4.90
N MET A 217 17.04 -10.13 -5.09
CA MET A 217 16.73 -8.76 -4.69
C MET A 217 17.01 -8.51 -3.20
N CYS A 218 17.03 -9.57 -2.38
CA CYS A 218 17.35 -9.52 -0.96
C CYS A 218 18.84 -9.48 -0.63
N ASN A 219 19.74 -9.46 -1.61
CA ASN A 219 21.19 -9.47 -1.36
C ASN A 219 21.67 -8.21 -0.64
N GLU A 220 21.17 -7.02 -1.02
CA GLU A 220 21.49 -5.78 -0.30
C GLU A 220 20.99 -5.84 1.14
N CYS A 221 19.86 -6.51 1.40
CA CYS A 221 19.32 -6.67 2.75
C CYS A 221 20.19 -7.52 3.69
N LYS A 222 21.06 -8.37 3.13
CA LYS A 222 21.95 -9.26 3.89
C LYS A 222 23.29 -8.60 4.22
N LYS A 223 23.66 -7.49 3.55
CA LYS A 223 24.94 -6.82 3.77
C LYS A 223 24.92 -6.02 5.09
N PRO A 224 26.02 -5.98 5.85
CA PRO A 224 26.09 -5.22 7.11
C PRO A 224 25.73 -3.74 7.00
N ASN A 225 26.04 -3.12 5.85
CA ASN A 225 25.72 -1.72 5.54
C ASN A 225 24.84 -1.59 4.28
N GLY A 226 24.13 -2.65 3.90
CA GLY A 226 23.28 -2.62 2.71
C GLY A 226 21.96 -1.91 2.98
N ASN A 227 21.47 -1.16 1.99
CA ASN A 227 20.20 -0.46 2.08
C ASN A 227 19.07 -1.31 1.47
N CYS A 228 18.23 -1.88 2.33
CA CYS A 228 17.09 -2.71 1.95
C CYS A 228 15.75 -1.95 1.90
N GLY A 229 15.76 -0.65 2.21
CA GLY A 229 14.53 0.12 2.41
C GLY A 229 13.58 -0.49 3.46
N VAL A 230 12.39 0.09 3.59
CA VAL A 230 11.35 -0.43 4.49
C VAL A 230 10.33 -1.30 3.77
N GLY A 231 10.21 -1.13 2.44
CA GLY A 231 9.33 -1.89 1.57
C GLY A 231 9.91 -3.24 1.17
N LEU A 232 11.10 -3.26 0.57
CA LEU A 232 11.74 -4.52 0.14
C LEU A 232 12.10 -5.40 1.34
N LYS A 233 12.44 -4.80 2.49
CA LYS A 233 12.58 -5.51 3.76
C LYS A 233 11.37 -6.37 4.09
N CYS A 234 10.16 -5.98 3.67
CA CYS A 234 8.97 -6.79 3.90
C CYS A 234 8.85 -8.05 3.03
N ILE A 235 9.53 -8.09 1.89
CA ILE A 235 9.70 -9.31 1.10
C ILE A 235 10.78 -10.19 1.75
N CYS A 236 11.93 -9.61 2.04
CA CYS A 236 13.13 -10.33 2.46
C CYS A 236 13.08 -10.81 3.92
N HIS A 237 12.38 -10.08 4.78
CA HIS A 237 12.23 -10.32 6.21
C HIS A 237 10.77 -10.13 6.63
N ALA A 238 9.87 -10.98 6.12
CA ALA A 238 8.42 -10.83 6.31
C ALA A 238 7.95 -10.72 7.79
N LYS A 239 8.73 -11.24 8.75
CA LYS A 239 8.46 -11.13 10.19
C LYS A 239 8.61 -9.71 10.74
N ASP A 240 9.36 -8.85 10.06
CA ASP A 240 9.63 -7.47 10.48
C ASP A 240 8.53 -6.50 10.01
N CYS A 241 7.57 -6.99 9.21
CA CYS A 241 6.48 -6.19 8.67
C CYS A 241 5.43 -5.85 9.71
N LYS A 242 4.93 -4.62 9.63
CA LYS A 242 3.84 -4.16 10.49
C LYS A 242 2.57 -3.98 9.68
N ASP A 243 1.46 -4.52 10.20
CA ASP A 243 0.13 -4.38 9.61
C ASP A 243 -0.71 -3.25 10.26
N LYS A 244 -0.04 -2.37 11.02
CA LYS A 244 -0.64 -1.16 11.61
C LYS A 244 -0.63 -0.02 10.60
N VAL A 245 -1.78 0.63 10.42
CA VAL A 245 -1.91 1.82 9.57
C VAL A 245 -1.29 3.01 10.29
N LEU A 246 -0.39 3.72 9.61
CA LEU A 246 0.18 4.97 10.10
C LEU A 246 -0.80 6.11 9.75
N SER A 247 -1.74 6.37 10.65
CA SER A 247 -2.62 7.54 10.58
C SER A 247 -2.03 8.66 11.44
N ALA A 248 -2.00 9.90 10.95
CA ALA A 248 -1.70 11.10 11.74
C ALA A 248 -2.83 11.47 12.75
N ALA A 249 -3.80 10.56 12.96
CA ALA A 249 -4.89 10.73 13.89
C ALA A 249 -4.74 9.69 15.00
N THR A 250 -4.74 10.21 16.22
CA THR A 250 -4.63 9.58 17.52
C THR A 250 -5.24 8.17 17.58
N SER A 251 -4.43 7.22 18.01
CA SER A 251 -4.81 5.86 18.35
C SER A 251 -5.85 5.87 19.48
N LEU A 252 -7.12 5.63 19.19
CA LEU A 252 -8.05 5.13 20.19
C LEU A 252 -8.00 3.61 20.14
N ASP A 253 -7.35 3.03 21.14
CA ASP A 253 -7.38 1.59 21.38
C ASP A 253 -8.74 1.26 22.00
N THR A 254 -9.71 0.86 21.17
CA THR A 254 -10.95 0.27 21.66
C THR A 254 -10.84 -1.23 21.47
N GLY A 255 -10.33 -1.91 22.51
CA GLY A 255 -10.40 -3.36 22.65
C GLY A 255 -11.87 -3.80 22.71
N ILE A 256 -12.44 -4.09 21.54
CA ILE A 256 -13.72 -4.78 21.43
C ILE A 256 -13.41 -6.27 21.33
N SER A 257 -13.52 -6.93 22.47
CA SER A 257 -13.52 -8.38 22.58
C SER A 257 -14.76 -8.91 21.84
N PHE A 258 -14.56 -9.57 20.69
CA PHE A 258 -15.63 -10.29 20.01
C PHE A 258 -16.03 -11.51 20.86
N LEU A 259 -17.03 -11.34 21.72
CA LEU A 259 -17.77 -12.47 22.27
C LEU A 259 -18.59 -13.08 21.13
N PHE A 260 -18.16 -14.27 20.69
CA PHE A 260 -18.90 -15.11 19.75
C PHE A 260 -20.32 -15.41 20.28
N PRO A 261 -21.36 -15.47 19.42
CA PRO A 261 -22.69 -15.86 19.86
C PRO A 261 -22.74 -17.37 20.06
N LEU A 262 -22.56 -17.82 21.31
CA LEU A 262 -22.84 -19.20 21.74
C LEU A 262 -24.34 -19.50 21.91
N PHE A 263 -25.23 -18.69 21.33
CA PHE A 263 -26.68 -18.82 21.56
C PHE A 263 -27.44 -19.71 20.57
N SER A 264 -26.81 -20.30 19.55
CA SER A 264 -27.51 -21.16 18.59
C SER A 264 -27.47 -22.67 18.90
N ILE A 265 -26.74 -23.12 19.93
CA ILE A 265 -26.70 -24.55 20.29
C ILE A 265 -27.73 -24.92 21.37
N ILE A 266 -28.15 -23.96 22.21
CA ILE A 266 -29.10 -24.22 23.31
C ILE A 266 -30.55 -24.45 22.81
N VAL A 267 -30.90 -23.98 21.61
CA VAL A 267 -32.24 -24.16 21.04
C VAL A 267 -32.42 -25.54 20.38
N GLN A 268 -31.33 -26.24 20.00
CA GLN A 268 -31.45 -27.59 19.40
C GLN A 268 -31.45 -28.72 20.44
N MET A 269 -31.01 -28.49 21.67
CA MET A 269 -31.04 -29.52 22.73
C MET A 269 -32.37 -29.61 23.47
N ASN A 270 -33.23 -28.59 23.38
CA ASN A 270 -34.55 -28.60 24.02
C ASN A 270 -35.70 -29.13 23.14
N PHE A 271 -35.44 -29.46 21.86
CA PHE A 271 -36.46 -30.04 20.96
C PHE A 271 -36.37 -31.57 20.84
N ARG A 272 -35.49 -32.21 21.61
CA ARG A 272 -35.33 -33.68 21.64
C ARG A 272 -35.76 -34.32 22.96
N MET A 273 -36.55 -33.59 23.75
CA MET A 273 -37.13 -34.05 25.01
C MET A 273 -38.60 -33.63 25.11
N ILE A 274 -39.40 -33.98 24.10
CA ILE A 274 -40.85 -34.21 24.16
C ILE A 274 -41.13 -35.41 23.24
#